data_AF-A0A7K6YPF4-F1
#
_entry.id   AF-A0A7K6YPF4-F1
#
_cell.length_a   1.000
_cell.length_b   1.000
_cell.length_c   1.000
_cell.angle_alpha   90.00
_cell.angle_beta   90.00
_cell.angle_gamma   90.00
#
_symmetry.space_group_name_H-M   'P 1'
#
loop_
_entity.id
_entity.type
_entity.pdbx_description
1 polymer ?
#
loop_
_entity_poly.entity_id
_entity_poly.type
_entity_poly.pdbx_seq_one_letter_code
_entity_poly.pdbx_strand_id
1 'polypeptide(L)'
;LSDRFFPYAAIQTDAVLSLDEHTSLSTSEVDFAFVVWRSFPERIVGFPTRSHFWDPEQRRWGYTSKWTNEISIVLTAAAFYHRYYHSLFTEFLPAGLRELVDGLAACEDILMNVLVAAVTKLPPIKVTQRKQHKETVSQQVGCKDGDAGSPPVGERGPSPPRSPPAKVKGTVGMAGGRRFSQQQDCLNQLADWFGYMPLVSSQLRLDPVLFKDQVSVLRKKYPRLEKP
;
A
#
# COMPACT_ATOMS: atom_id res chain seq x y z
N LEU A 1 10.36 10.67 -18.86
CA LEU A 1 10.58 9.78 -17.70
C LEU A 1 10.19 10.52 -16.44
N SER A 2 10.00 9.81 -15.33
CA SER A 2 9.64 10.43 -14.05
C SER A 2 10.84 11.08 -13.38
N ASP A 3 10.75 12.39 -13.10
CA ASP A 3 11.75 13.16 -12.35
C ASP A 3 11.95 12.62 -10.92
N ARG A 4 10.97 11.83 -10.42
CA ARG A 4 11.02 11.15 -9.12
C ARG A 4 12.20 10.20 -8.98
N PHE A 5 12.62 9.57 -10.08
CA PHE A 5 13.66 8.54 -10.09
C PHE A 5 14.98 9.02 -10.69
N PHE A 6 15.11 10.33 -10.90
CA PHE A 6 16.36 10.92 -11.35
C PHE A 6 17.44 10.79 -10.25
N PRO A 7 18.69 10.40 -10.58
CA PRO A 7 19.75 10.19 -9.61
C PRO A 7 20.35 11.51 -9.10
N TYR A 8 19.59 12.24 -8.28
CA TYR A 8 20.04 13.51 -7.73
C TYR A 8 21.26 13.35 -6.83
N ALA A 9 22.28 14.20 -7.02
CA ALA A 9 23.51 14.22 -6.22
C ALA A 9 23.27 14.46 -4.72
N ALA A 10 22.12 15.04 -4.35
CA ALA A 10 21.71 15.22 -2.95
C ALA A 10 21.38 13.90 -2.24
N ILE A 11 21.05 12.82 -2.97
CA ILE A 11 20.71 11.52 -2.41
C ILE A 11 22.00 10.72 -2.15
N GLN A 12 22.52 10.86 -0.93
CA GLN A 12 23.76 10.21 -0.51
C GLN A 12 23.53 8.84 0.17
N THR A 13 22.30 8.54 0.59
CA THR A 13 21.94 7.31 1.28
C THR A 13 21.66 6.17 0.31
N ASP A 14 22.02 4.94 0.70
CA ASP A 14 21.70 3.76 -0.11
C ASP A 14 20.19 3.48 -0.15
N ALA A 15 19.50 3.72 0.98
CA ALA A 15 18.05 3.61 1.05
C ALA A 15 17.38 4.90 0.56
N VAL A 16 16.34 4.76 -0.25
CA VAL A 16 15.43 5.84 -0.63
C VAL A 16 14.04 5.50 -0.11
N LEU A 17 13.47 6.38 0.71
CA LEU A 17 12.03 6.37 0.99
C LEU A 17 11.33 7.22 -0.05
N SER A 18 10.45 6.59 -0.83
CA SER A 18 9.60 7.30 -1.76
C SER A 18 8.17 7.33 -1.23
N LEU A 19 7.56 8.53 -1.21
CA LEU A 19 6.28 8.78 -0.58
C LEU A 19 5.47 9.79 -1.40
N ASP A 20 4.23 9.43 -1.73
CA ASP A 20 3.28 10.33 -2.41
C ASP A 20 2.63 11.31 -1.43
N GLU A 21 2.23 12.49 -1.93
CA GLU A 21 1.61 13.56 -1.14
C GLU A 21 0.35 13.14 -0.37
N HIS A 22 -0.38 12.13 -0.86
CA HIS A 22 -1.61 11.64 -0.25
C HIS A 22 -1.38 10.44 0.69
N THR A 23 -0.13 9.98 0.84
CA THR A 23 0.17 8.82 1.68
C THR A 23 0.69 9.27 3.04
N SER A 24 -0.06 8.93 4.09
CA SER A 24 0.36 9.16 5.47
C SER A 24 0.87 7.86 6.11
N LEU A 25 2.10 7.91 6.63
CA LEU A 25 2.72 6.85 7.41
C LEU A 25 3.12 7.40 8.78
N SER A 26 2.90 6.63 9.84
CA SER A 26 3.43 6.93 11.16
C SER A 26 4.95 6.68 11.21
N THR A 27 5.64 7.34 12.15
CA THR A 27 7.08 7.15 12.36
C THR A 27 7.43 5.70 12.68
N SER A 28 6.57 4.99 13.43
CA SER A 28 6.79 3.56 13.70
C SER A 28 6.64 2.68 12.47
N GLU A 29 5.77 3.04 11.52
CA GLU A 29 5.62 2.31 10.25
C GLU A 29 6.82 2.54 9.34
N VAL A 30 7.31 3.78 9.25
CA VAL A 30 8.51 4.12 8.48
C VAL A 30 9.72 3.39 9.05
N ASP A 31 9.90 3.41 10.36
CA ASP A 31 11.00 2.74 11.05
C ASP A 31 10.96 1.21 10.90
N PHE A 32 9.77 0.61 11.03
CA PHE A 32 9.59 -0.82 10.75
C PHE A 32 9.97 -1.18 9.31
N ALA A 33 9.43 -0.44 8.34
CA ALA A 33 9.71 -0.68 6.92
C ALA A 33 11.19 -0.50 6.59
N PHE A 34 11.87 0.48 7.20
CA PHE A 34 13.30 0.66 7.05
C PHE A 34 14.12 -0.48 7.65
N VAL A 35 13.77 -0.99 8.84
CA VAL A 35 14.41 -2.17 9.44
C VAL A 35 14.24 -3.40 8.55
N VAL A 36 13.05 -3.59 7.99
CA VAL A 36 12.79 -4.65 7.01
C VAL A 36 13.67 -4.47 5.77
N TRP A 37 13.69 -3.27 5.17
CA TRP A 37 14.50 -2.98 3.99
C TRP A 37 16.00 -3.23 4.25
N ARG A 38 16.52 -2.85 5.42
CA ARG A 38 17.91 -3.13 5.80
C ARG A 38 18.27 -4.63 5.79
N SER A 39 17.29 -5.50 5.97
CA SER A 39 17.49 -6.95 5.94
C SER A 39 17.42 -7.53 4.52
N PHE A 40 16.90 -6.75 3.57
CA PHE A 40 16.69 -7.11 2.16
C PHE A 40 16.95 -5.90 1.23
N PRO A 41 18.16 -5.32 1.26
CA PRO A 41 18.45 -4.04 0.58
C PRO A 41 18.25 -4.09 -0.93
N GLU A 42 18.37 -5.28 -1.53
CA GLU A 42 18.13 -5.52 -2.95
C GLU A 42 16.66 -5.48 -3.35
N ARG A 43 15.70 -5.54 -2.42
CA ARG A 43 14.27 -5.65 -2.73
C ARG A 43 13.52 -4.36 -2.45
N ILE A 44 12.42 -4.14 -3.19
CA ILE A 44 11.47 -3.08 -2.88
C ILE A 44 10.62 -3.53 -1.68
N VAL A 45 10.56 -2.69 -0.64
CA VAL A 45 9.78 -2.92 0.58
C VAL A 45 8.76 -1.81 0.74
N GLY A 46 7.46 -2.11 0.77
CA GLY A 46 6.46 -1.06 0.87
C GLY A 46 5.05 -1.52 1.19
N PHE A 47 4.11 -0.56 1.21
CA PHE A 47 2.77 -0.77 1.77
C PHE A 47 1.71 -1.07 0.70
N PRO A 48 1.54 -0.25 -0.35
CA PRO A 48 0.50 -0.50 -1.34
C PRO A 48 0.99 -1.54 -2.35
N THR A 49 0.30 -2.67 -2.44
CA THR A 49 0.71 -3.78 -3.31
C THR A 49 -0.25 -3.99 -4.47
N ARG A 50 0.27 -4.56 -5.55
CA ARG A 50 -0.44 -5.01 -6.74
C ARG A 50 0.13 -6.35 -7.18
N SER A 51 -0.57 -6.98 -8.11
CA SER A 51 -0.18 -8.30 -8.61
C SER A 51 -0.39 -8.39 -10.11
N HIS A 52 0.50 -9.11 -10.78
CA HIS A 52 0.26 -9.61 -12.12
C HIS A 52 -0.32 -11.03 -12.08
N PHE A 53 -1.01 -11.42 -13.14
CA PHE A 53 -1.49 -12.78 -13.36
C PHE A 53 -1.50 -13.07 -14.86
N TRP A 54 -1.47 -14.33 -15.27
CA TRP A 54 -1.68 -14.69 -16.68
C TRP A 54 -3.18 -14.86 -16.94
N ASP A 55 -3.72 -14.16 -17.93
CA ASP A 55 -5.08 -14.37 -18.41
C ASP A 55 -5.04 -15.33 -19.61
N PRO A 56 -5.50 -16.59 -19.46
CA PRO A 56 -5.47 -17.57 -20.55
C PRO A 56 -6.51 -17.28 -21.64
N GLU A 57 -7.60 -16.57 -21.32
CA GLU A 57 -8.65 -16.22 -22.28
C GLU A 57 -8.17 -15.12 -23.21
N GLN A 58 -7.54 -14.08 -22.64
CA GLN A 58 -6.99 -12.96 -23.38
C GLN A 58 -5.57 -13.18 -23.89
N ARG A 59 -4.92 -14.28 -23.47
CA ARG A 59 -3.51 -14.60 -23.76
C ARG A 59 -2.56 -13.43 -23.50
N ARG A 60 -2.78 -12.75 -22.38
CA ARG A 60 -2.01 -11.58 -21.98
C ARG A 60 -1.80 -11.56 -20.49
N TRP A 61 -0.78 -10.84 -20.04
CA TRP A 61 -0.58 -10.58 -18.62
C TRP A 61 -1.65 -9.61 -18.14
N GLY A 62 -2.29 -9.92 -17.02
CA GLY A 62 -3.23 -9.07 -16.30
C GLY A 62 -2.56 -8.32 -15.16
N TYR A 63 -3.00 -7.10 -14.88
CA TYR A 63 -2.63 -6.31 -13.70
C TYR A 63 -3.84 -6.22 -12.78
N THR A 64 -3.66 -6.38 -11.46
CA THR A 64 -4.79 -6.35 -10.51
C THR A 64 -4.46 -5.65 -9.21
N SER A 65 -5.47 -4.95 -8.68
CA SER A 65 -5.52 -4.41 -7.33
C SER A 65 -6.41 -5.22 -6.39
N LYS A 66 -6.97 -6.34 -6.87
CA LYS A 66 -7.78 -7.25 -6.04
C LYS A 66 -6.95 -7.71 -4.84
N TRP A 67 -7.61 -7.84 -3.70
CA TRP A 67 -6.97 -8.35 -2.50
C TRP A 67 -6.69 -9.84 -2.66
N THR A 68 -5.44 -10.14 -3.03
CA THR A 68 -4.92 -11.50 -3.18
C THR A 68 -3.82 -11.74 -2.15
N ASN A 69 -3.56 -13.01 -1.84
CA ASN A 69 -2.41 -13.38 -1.01
C ASN A 69 -1.09 -13.28 -1.78
N GLU A 70 -1.15 -13.26 -3.11
CA GLU A 70 0.00 -13.05 -3.97
C GLU A 70 0.23 -11.56 -4.25
N ILE A 71 1.49 -11.16 -4.23
CA ILE A 71 2.01 -9.84 -4.56
C ILE A 71 3.15 -10.00 -5.55
N SER A 72 3.31 -9.06 -6.47
CA SER A 72 4.48 -9.01 -7.36
C SER A 72 4.93 -7.58 -7.65
N ILE A 73 4.17 -6.60 -7.21
CA ILE A 73 4.45 -5.18 -7.38
C ILE A 73 4.18 -4.48 -6.05
N VAL A 74 5.14 -3.67 -5.60
CA VAL A 74 4.95 -2.66 -4.56
C VAL A 74 4.95 -1.29 -5.22
N LEU A 75 3.91 -0.49 -5.00
CA LEU A 75 3.85 0.87 -5.54
C LEU A 75 4.86 1.75 -4.80
N THR A 76 5.63 2.52 -5.56
CA THR A 76 6.67 3.40 -5.00
C THR A 76 6.09 4.60 -4.25
N ALA A 77 4.77 4.78 -4.32
CA ALA A 77 3.99 5.73 -3.53
C ALA A 77 4.19 5.66 -2.01
N ALA A 78 4.64 4.51 -1.49
CA ALA A 78 5.10 4.35 -0.12
C ALA A 78 5.99 3.12 -0.03
N ALA A 79 7.27 3.29 -0.38
CA ALA A 79 8.23 2.19 -0.40
C ALA A 79 9.67 2.65 -0.12
N PHE A 80 10.44 1.73 0.45
CA PHE A 80 11.89 1.75 0.52
C PHE A 80 12.48 0.88 -0.59
N TYR A 81 13.54 1.39 -1.22
CA TYR A 81 14.34 0.65 -2.20
C TYR A 81 15.74 1.25 -2.28
N HIS A 82 16.65 0.55 -2.98
CA HIS A 82 18.04 1.00 -3.13
C HIS A 82 18.19 2.10 -4.19
N ARG A 83 18.96 3.16 -3.92
CA ARG A 83 19.21 4.28 -4.86
C ARG A 83 19.80 3.84 -6.20
N TYR A 84 20.50 2.71 -6.22
CA TYR A 84 21.05 2.07 -7.44
C TYR A 84 19.99 1.94 -8.54
N TYR A 85 18.73 1.72 -8.17
CA TYR A 85 17.64 1.60 -9.12
C TYR A 85 17.27 2.90 -9.82
N HIS A 86 17.63 4.08 -9.28
CA HIS A 86 17.51 5.37 -9.99
C HIS A 86 18.45 5.43 -11.19
N SER A 87 19.71 5.01 -11.03
CA SER A 87 20.66 4.90 -12.14
C SER A 87 20.18 3.90 -13.17
N LEU A 88 19.71 2.71 -12.75
CA LEU A 88 19.15 1.74 -13.71
C LEU A 88 17.93 2.29 -14.47
N PHE A 89 17.05 3.02 -13.79
CA PHE A 89 15.85 3.60 -14.37
C PHE A 89 16.15 4.75 -15.34
N THR A 90 17.20 5.53 -15.08
CA THR A 90 17.48 6.77 -15.83
C THR A 90 18.59 6.62 -16.85
N GLU A 91 19.68 5.92 -16.51
CA GLU A 91 20.92 5.88 -17.28
C GLU A 91 21.07 4.60 -18.10
N PHE A 92 20.61 3.47 -17.56
CA PHE A 92 20.76 2.16 -18.20
C PHE A 92 19.51 1.69 -18.95
N LEU A 93 18.44 2.50 -18.94
CA LEU A 93 17.22 2.20 -19.66
C LEU A 93 17.42 2.46 -21.16
N PRO A 94 17.24 1.46 -22.04
CA PRO A 94 17.42 1.66 -23.47
C PRO A 94 16.44 2.71 -24.01
N ALA A 95 16.89 3.52 -24.99
CA ALA A 95 16.11 4.65 -25.51
C ALA A 95 14.71 4.24 -25.99
N GLY A 96 14.57 3.09 -26.65
CA GLY A 96 13.26 2.59 -27.09
C GLY A 96 12.31 2.24 -25.94
N LEU A 97 12.83 1.74 -24.81
CA LEU A 97 12.01 1.47 -23.62
C LEU A 97 11.59 2.77 -22.91
N ARG A 98 12.44 3.79 -22.97
CA ARG A 98 12.15 5.12 -22.44
C ARG A 98 11.03 5.81 -23.22
N GLU A 99 11.06 5.76 -24.55
CA GLU A 99 10.00 6.32 -25.40
C GLU A 99 8.65 5.61 -25.18
N LEU A 100 8.69 4.29 -24.99
CA LEU A 100 7.52 3.47 -24.67
C LEU A 100 6.83 3.91 -23.36
N VAL A 101 7.65 4.18 -22.34
CA VAL A 101 7.17 4.54 -20.99
C VAL A 101 6.77 6.01 -20.89
N ASP A 102 7.38 6.90 -21.67
CA ASP A 102 6.99 8.32 -21.72
C ASP A 102 5.59 8.54 -22.30
N GLY A 103 5.10 7.60 -23.13
CA GLY A 103 3.71 7.55 -23.56
C GLY A 103 2.71 7.06 -22.47
N LEU A 104 3.20 6.52 -21.36
CA LEU A 104 2.42 5.82 -20.34
C LEU A 104 2.68 6.40 -18.94
N ALA A 105 2.09 7.58 -18.67
CA ALA A 105 2.21 8.33 -17.41
C ALA A 105 1.87 7.54 -16.12
N ALA A 106 1.30 6.33 -16.21
CA ALA A 106 0.93 5.48 -15.08
C ALA A 106 1.85 4.26 -14.87
N CYS A 107 2.97 4.16 -15.60
CA CYS A 107 3.79 2.94 -15.63
C CYS A 107 5.06 2.98 -14.77
N GLU A 108 5.43 4.13 -14.22
CA GLU A 108 6.70 4.31 -13.52
C GLU A 108 6.94 3.26 -12.40
N ASP A 109 5.90 2.94 -11.62
CA ASP A 109 5.94 1.93 -10.56
C ASP A 109 6.17 0.53 -11.12
N ILE A 110 5.47 0.18 -12.21
CA ILE A 110 5.54 -1.14 -12.82
C ILE A 110 6.93 -1.33 -13.42
N LEU A 111 7.42 -0.33 -14.15
CA LEU A 111 8.78 -0.34 -14.71
C LEU A 111 9.82 -0.52 -13.60
N MET A 112 9.72 0.24 -12.50
CA MET A 112 10.63 0.10 -11.37
C MET A 112 10.64 -1.33 -10.81
N ASN A 113 9.46 -1.93 -10.59
CA ASN A 113 9.37 -3.32 -10.11
C ASN A 113 9.91 -4.32 -11.13
N VAL A 114 9.64 -4.13 -12.42
CA VAL A 114 10.17 -4.97 -13.51
C VAL A 114 11.69 -4.89 -13.57
N LEU A 115 12.29 -3.70 -13.48
CA LEU A 115 13.75 -3.53 -13.48
C LEU A 115 14.38 -4.24 -12.28
N VAL A 116 13.86 -4.01 -11.07
CA VAL A 116 14.37 -4.66 -9.85
C VAL A 116 14.25 -6.17 -9.97
N ALA A 117 13.09 -6.69 -10.38
CA ALA A 117 12.89 -8.13 -10.52
C ALA A 117 13.75 -8.73 -11.64
N ALA A 118 13.97 -8.01 -12.74
CA ALA A 118 14.81 -8.45 -13.85
C ALA A 118 16.27 -8.63 -13.43
N VAL A 119 16.82 -7.71 -12.59
CA VAL A 119 18.23 -7.77 -12.16
C VAL A 119 18.45 -8.64 -10.93
N THR A 120 17.50 -8.68 -9.99
CA THR A 120 17.64 -9.44 -8.73
C THR A 120 17.07 -10.84 -8.80
N LYS A 121 16.09 -11.08 -9.69
CA LYS A 121 15.22 -12.27 -9.71
C LYS A 121 14.43 -12.49 -8.41
N LEU A 122 14.25 -11.45 -7.61
CA LEU A 122 13.56 -11.51 -6.33
C LEU A 122 12.23 -10.74 -6.35
N PRO A 123 11.21 -11.21 -5.63
CA PRO A 123 9.94 -10.51 -5.51
C PRO A 123 10.01 -9.40 -4.44
N PRO A 124 9.16 -8.37 -4.51
CA PRO A 124 9.10 -7.33 -3.49
C PRO A 124 8.54 -7.83 -2.15
N ILE A 125 8.65 -7.01 -1.10
CA ILE A 125 8.12 -7.30 0.25
C ILE A 125 6.97 -6.38 0.58
N LYS A 126 5.85 -6.98 0.99
CA LYS A 126 4.76 -6.24 1.60
C LYS A 126 5.01 -6.02 3.09
N VAL A 127 4.93 -4.77 3.52
CA VAL A 127 4.74 -4.40 4.93
C VAL A 127 3.33 -3.88 5.14
N THR A 128 2.83 -3.95 6.37
CA THR A 128 1.50 -3.43 6.69
C THR A 128 1.53 -2.29 7.68
N GLN A 129 0.46 -1.49 7.60
CA GLN A 129 0.18 -0.46 8.58
C GLN A 129 -0.37 -1.06 9.86
N ARG A 130 -0.07 -0.43 11.00
CA ARG A 130 -0.57 -0.90 12.29
C ARG A 130 -2.06 -0.62 12.36
N LYS A 131 -2.89 -1.67 12.33
CA LYS A 131 -4.33 -1.53 12.53
C LYS A 131 -4.57 -1.06 13.96
N GLN A 132 -4.94 0.21 14.14
CA GLN A 132 -5.40 0.69 15.44
C GLN A 132 -6.73 -0.02 15.75
N HIS A 133 -6.69 -1.09 16.53
CA HIS A 133 -7.87 -1.52 17.26
C HIS A 133 -8.16 -0.41 18.27
N LYS A 134 -9.16 0.44 17.99
CA LYS A 134 -9.77 1.25 19.04
C LYS A 134 -10.29 0.25 20.07
N GLU A 135 -9.59 0.10 21.17
CA GLU A 135 -10.16 -0.46 22.39
C GLU A 135 -11.26 0.52 22.81
N THR A 136 -12.49 0.27 22.37
CA THR A 136 -13.65 0.87 23.02
C THR A 136 -13.71 0.24 24.41
N VAL A 137 -13.00 0.83 25.36
CA VAL A 137 -13.20 0.55 26.77
C VAL A 137 -14.60 1.06 27.08
N SER A 138 -15.60 0.18 26.96
CA SER A 138 -16.92 0.40 27.52
C SER A 138 -16.72 0.65 29.01
N GLN A 139 -16.76 1.92 29.42
CA GLN A 139 -16.89 2.26 30.83
C GLN A 139 -18.17 1.61 31.32
N GLN A 140 -18.01 0.61 32.19
CA GLN A 140 -19.08 0.01 32.95
C GLN A 140 -19.76 1.12 33.76
N VAL A 141 -20.92 1.57 33.30
CA VAL A 141 -21.86 2.31 34.14
C VAL A 141 -22.39 1.30 35.15
N GLY A 142 -22.00 1.48 36.42
CA GLY A 142 -22.44 0.64 37.52
C GLY A 142 -23.95 0.70 37.69
N CYS A 143 -24.57 -0.48 37.81
CA CYS A 143 -25.96 -0.60 38.25
C CYS A 143 -26.09 -0.10 39.69
N LYS A 144 -26.98 0.87 39.91
CA LYS A 144 -27.63 1.10 41.20
C LYS A 144 -29.13 1.09 40.97
N ASP A 145 -29.80 0.18 41.65
CA ASP A 145 -31.25 0.06 41.76
C ASP A 145 -31.87 1.27 42.47
N GLY A 146 -33.12 1.63 42.10
CA GLY A 146 -33.98 2.47 42.95
C GLY A 146 -34.96 3.42 42.24
N ASP A 147 -36.09 2.87 41.83
CA ASP A 147 -37.47 3.35 42.11
C ASP A 147 -38.16 4.54 41.36
N ALA A 148 -39.41 4.24 40.98
CA ALA A 148 -40.64 4.99 40.69
C ALA A 148 -40.68 6.34 39.93
N GLY A 149 -41.54 6.38 38.89
CA GLY A 149 -42.28 7.60 38.50
C GLY A 149 -42.63 7.73 37.00
N SER A 150 -43.87 7.38 36.63
CA SER A 150 -44.46 7.62 35.29
C SER A 150 -45.05 9.06 35.17
N PRO A 151 -45.60 9.51 34.00
CA PRO A 151 -45.19 10.72 33.29
C PRO A 151 -46.22 11.87 33.36
N PRO A 152 -46.06 12.95 32.55
CA PRO A 152 -47.19 13.34 31.73
C PRO A 152 -46.89 13.72 30.28
N VAL A 153 -47.99 13.75 29.52
CA VAL A 153 -48.20 13.94 28.08
C VAL A 153 -48.30 15.42 27.71
N GLY A 154 -47.88 15.79 26.49
CA GLY A 154 -48.17 17.09 25.86
C GLY A 154 -47.90 17.09 24.34
N GLU A 155 -48.96 17.31 23.56
CA GLU A 155 -49.08 17.32 22.08
C GLU A 155 -48.38 18.56 21.44
N ARG A 156 -48.23 18.85 20.14
CA ARG A 156 -48.86 18.47 18.85
C ARG A 156 -48.05 19.15 17.70
N GLY A 157 -48.00 18.59 16.48
CA GLY A 157 -47.84 19.38 15.23
C GLY A 157 -46.77 18.92 14.21
N PRO A 158 -47.07 18.80 12.88
CA PRO A 158 -46.27 18.02 11.93
C PRO A 158 -45.30 18.87 11.07
N SER A 159 -44.19 18.26 10.60
CA SER A 159 -43.35 18.83 9.54
C SER A 159 -42.89 17.75 8.53
N PRO A 160 -42.72 18.10 7.24
CA PRO A 160 -42.78 17.16 6.10
C PRO A 160 -41.48 16.35 5.90
N PRO A 161 -41.53 15.25 5.11
CA PRO A 161 -40.39 14.35 4.96
C PRO A 161 -39.24 15.02 4.20
N ARG A 162 -38.07 15.08 4.85
CA ARG A 162 -36.79 15.37 4.17
C ARG A 162 -36.41 14.14 3.34
N SER A 163 -36.47 14.30 2.02
CA SER A 163 -35.81 13.43 1.06
C SER A 163 -34.32 13.32 1.38
N PRO A 164 -33.70 12.13 1.24
CA PRO A 164 -32.25 12.01 1.41
C PRO A 164 -31.54 12.79 0.30
N PRO A 165 -30.45 13.51 0.59
CA PRO A 165 -29.64 14.10 -0.46
C PRO A 165 -29.07 12.97 -1.33
N ALA A 166 -29.33 13.07 -2.63
CA ALA A 166 -28.79 12.19 -3.64
C ALA A 166 -27.28 12.06 -3.47
N LYS A 167 -26.78 10.82 -3.45
CA LYS A 167 -25.35 10.53 -3.58
C LYS A 167 -24.89 11.13 -4.91
N VAL A 168 -24.16 12.24 -4.84
CA VAL A 168 -23.34 12.71 -5.95
C VAL A 168 -22.31 11.61 -6.20
N LYS A 169 -22.53 10.84 -7.25
CA LYS A 169 -21.60 9.82 -7.74
C LYS A 169 -20.42 10.59 -8.34
N GLY A 170 -19.45 10.90 -7.48
CA GLY A 170 -18.25 11.63 -7.85
C GLY A 170 -17.57 10.99 -9.06
N THR A 171 -17.14 11.85 -9.96
CA THR A 171 -16.39 11.63 -11.22
C THR A 171 -15.01 10.95 -11.05
N VAL A 172 -14.78 10.25 -9.94
CA VAL A 172 -13.52 9.54 -9.62
C VAL A 172 -13.38 8.24 -10.44
N GLY A 173 -14.50 7.65 -10.88
CA GLY A 173 -14.49 6.34 -11.57
C GLY A 173 -13.85 6.34 -12.96
N MET A 174 -13.91 7.45 -13.70
CA MET A 174 -13.46 7.49 -15.10
C MET A 174 -11.94 7.69 -15.23
N ALA A 175 -11.33 8.39 -14.28
CA ALA A 175 -9.88 8.58 -14.21
C ALA A 175 -9.18 7.31 -13.70
N GLY A 176 -9.75 6.66 -12.68
CA GLY A 176 -9.25 5.38 -12.17
C GLY A 176 -9.28 4.25 -13.20
N GLY A 177 -10.37 4.14 -13.98
CA GLY A 177 -10.47 3.15 -15.06
C GLY A 177 -9.45 3.37 -16.18
N ARG A 178 -9.22 4.62 -16.60
CA ARG A 178 -8.19 4.96 -17.60
C ARG A 178 -6.77 4.64 -17.10
N ARG A 179 -6.45 4.99 -15.85
CA ARG A 179 -5.16 4.65 -15.24
C ARG A 179 -4.91 3.14 -15.21
N PHE A 180 -5.93 2.37 -14.84
CA PHE A 180 -5.82 0.91 -14.78
C PHE A 180 -5.61 0.28 -16.16
N SER A 181 -6.28 0.78 -17.20
CA SER A 181 -6.05 0.35 -18.59
C SER A 181 -4.61 0.65 -19.03
N GLN A 182 -4.10 1.84 -18.74
CA GLN A 182 -2.71 2.20 -19.08
C GLN A 182 -1.70 1.30 -18.38
N GLN A 183 -1.93 0.95 -17.11
CA GLN A 183 -1.10 0.01 -16.35
C GLN A 183 -1.14 -1.39 -16.96
N GLN A 184 -2.32 -1.82 -17.39
CA GLN A 184 -2.53 -3.10 -18.04
C GLN A 184 -1.76 -3.20 -19.36
N ASP A 185 -1.78 -2.15 -20.17
CA ASP A 185 -1.07 -2.11 -21.44
C ASP A 185 0.44 -2.02 -21.22
N CYS A 186 0.88 -1.21 -20.26
CA CYS A 186 2.30 -1.10 -19.96
C CYS A 186 2.93 -2.42 -19.52
N LEU A 187 2.25 -3.16 -18.63
CA LEU A 187 2.75 -4.45 -18.16
C LEU A 187 3.04 -5.42 -19.32
N ASN A 188 2.16 -5.44 -20.33
CA ASN A 188 2.35 -6.31 -21.49
C ASN A 188 3.47 -5.80 -22.39
N GLN A 189 3.53 -4.49 -22.66
CA GLN A 189 4.61 -3.90 -23.44
C GLN A 189 6.00 -4.14 -22.81
N LEU A 190 6.09 -4.06 -21.48
CA LEU A 190 7.33 -4.41 -20.76
C LEU A 190 7.64 -5.90 -20.92
N ALA A 191 6.68 -6.80 -20.74
CA ALA A 191 6.90 -8.23 -20.91
C ALA A 191 7.35 -8.58 -22.34
N ASP A 192 6.75 -7.96 -23.34
CA ASP A 192 7.12 -8.13 -24.75
C ASP A 192 8.53 -7.62 -25.01
N TRP A 193 8.89 -6.46 -24.45
CA TRP A 193 10.24 -5.89 -24.58
C TRP A 193 11.31 -6.78 -23.95
N PHE A 194 11.05 -7.31 -22.75
CA PHE A 194 11.97 -8.24 -22.08
C PHE A 194 11.98 -9.64 -22.71
N GLY A 195 10.98 -9.99 -23.52
CA GLY A 195 10.78 -11.33 -24.09
C GLY A 195 10.27 -12.38 -23.10
N TYR A 196 10.00 -11.99 -21.86
CA TYR A 196 9.42 -12.80 -20.79
C TYR A 196 8.84 -11.87 -19.71
N MET A 197 8.05 -12.41 -18.78
CA MET A 197 7.57 -11.66 -17.61
C MET A 197 8.63 -11.65 -16.49
N PRO A 198 9.26 -10.51 -16.16
CA PRO A 198 10.31 -10.49 -15.15
C PRO A 198 9.79 -10.42 -13.72
N LEU A 199 8.55 -9.99 -13.51
CA LEU A 199 7.95 -9.90 -12.19
C LEU A 199 7.85 -11.27 -11.53
N VAL A 200 8.27 -11.36 -10.28
CA VAL A 200 8.19 -12.58 -9.47
C VAL A 200 7.09 -12.39 -8.43
N SER A 201 6.20 -13.37 -8.32
CA SER A 201 5.16 -13.38 -7.29
C SER A 201 5.69 -13.88 -5.95
N SER A 202 5.16 -13.34 -4.87
CA SER A 202 5.42 -13.75 -3.50
C SER A 202 4.15 -13.66 -2.67
N GLN A 203 4.15 -14.31 -1.51
CA GLN A 203 3.13 -14.13 -0.48
C GLN A 203 3.75 -13.53 0.80
N LEU A 204 5.02 -13.10 0.74
CA LEU A 204 5.74 -12.59 1.89
C LEU A 204 5.16 -11.26 2.35
N ARG A 205 4.70 -11.27 3.59
CA ARG A 205 4.13 -10.12 4.30
C ARG A 205 4.74 -10.03 5.69
N LEU A 206 5.20 -8.85 6.06
CA LEU A 206 5.76 -8.58 7.38
C LEU A 206 4.89 -7.52 8.09
N ASP A 207 4.42 -7.85 9.29
CA ASP A 207 3.50 -7.01 10.05
C ASP A 207 4.18 -6.43 11.31
N PRO A 208 3.97 -5.15 11.63
CA PRO A 208 4.59 -4.51 12.80
C PRO A 208 3.88 -4.85 14.12
N VAL A 209 3.20 -6.00 14.24
CA VAL A 209 2.31 -6.34 15.37
C VAL A 209 3.01 -6.16 16.72
N LEU A 210 4.23 -6.69 16.84
CA LEU A 210 5.05 -6.63 18.05
C LEU A 210 6.24 -5.67 17.89
N PHE A 211 6.28 -4.88 16.82
CA PHE A 211 7.41 -3.99 16.56
C PHE A 211 7.46 -2.88 17.61
N LYS A 212 8.58 -2.83 18.34
CA LYS A 212 8.79 -1.92 19.48
C LYS A 212 7.68 -1.99 20.54
N ASP A 213 7.03 -3.15 20.67
CA ASP A 213 5.99 -3.33 21.68
C ASP A 213 6.59 -3.32 23.09
N GLN A 214 5.99 -2.55 23.99
CA GLN A 214 6.45 -2.43 25.38
C GLN A 214 5.88 -3.56 26.22
N VAL A 215 6.25 -4.80 25.89
CA VAL A 215 5.78 -6.00 26.58
C VAL A 215 6.04 -5.90 28.09
N SER A 216 7.13 -5.25 28.52
CA SER A 216 7.45 -4.99 29.92
C SER A 216 6.40 -4.12 30.64
N VAL A 217 5.76 -3.17 29.96
CA VAL A 217 4.69 -2.33 30.53
C VAL A 217 3.37 -3.10 30.57
N LEU A 218 3.06 -3.87 29.53
CA LEU A 218 1.85 -4.72 29.52
C LEU A 218 1.93 -5.84 30.58
N ARG A 219 3.12 -6.41 30.82
CA ARG A 219 3.34 -7.37 31.91
C ARG A 219 3.05 -6.77 33.28
N LYS A 220 3.42 -5.50 33.51
CA LYS A 220 3.03 -4.78 34.75
C LYS A 220 1.52 -4.59 34.86
N LYS A 221 0.82 -4.40 33.73
CA LYS A 221 -0.63 -4.21 33.68
C LYS A 221 -1.41 -5.52 33.93
N TYR A 222 -0.86 -6.67 33.57
CA TYR A 222 -1.52 -7.98 33.73
C TYR A 222 -0.66 -9.02 34.48
N PRO A 223 -0.36 -8.82 35.78
CA PRO A 223 0.50 -9.73 36.54
C PRO A 223 -0.06 -11.14 36.73
N ARG A 224 -1.37 -11.32 36.50
CA ARG A 224 -2.07 -12.60 36.70
C ARG A 224 -2.00 -13.53 35.48
N LEU A 225 -1.55 -13.06 34.31
CA LEU A 225 -1.41 -13.91 33.11
C LEU A 225 -0.22 -14.88 33.20
N GLU A 226 0.76 -14.59 34.06
CA GLU A 226 1.96 -15.42 34.25
C GLU A 226 1.83 -16.38 35.44
N LYS A 227 0.69 -16.41 36.15
CA LYS A 227 0.44 -17.38 37.21
C LYS A 227 -0.15 -18.66 36.59
N PRO A 228 0.49 -19.83 36.80
CA PRO A 228 0.02 -21.11 36.26
C PRO A 228 -1.30 -21.57 36.87
#